data_AF-A0A0Q9XYM6-F1
#
_entry.id   AF-A0A0Q9XYM6-F1
#
_cell.length_a   1.000
_cell.length_b   1.000
_cell.length_c   1.000
_cell.angle_alpha   90.00
_cell.angle_beta   90.00
_cell.angle_gamma   90.00
#
_symmetry.space_group_name_H-M   'P 1'
#
loop_
_entity.id
_entity.type
_entity.pdbx_description
1 polymer ?
#
loop_
_entity_poly.entity_id
_entity_poly.type
_entity_poly.pdbx_seq_one_letter_code
_entity_poly.pdbx_strand_id
1 'polypeptide(L)'
;MKFKPAAPDIVPLAELLTEMWKEIGIHVTVKTIDESLWGNKNEANDLQASIMWTHTPLYYMQDLGTGFWGRQWESWRNSGGKKGEEPPENVKKFYDLMAEMNVSNPERAVEIMDELRQEMHENVYYFVHIEHVKQPLNCEC
;
A
#
# COMPACT_ATOMS: atom_id res chain seq x y z
N MET A 1 -15.93 -3.60 24.28
CA MET A 1 -15.70 -3.79 22.82
C MET A 1 -14.20 -4.01 22.67
N LYS A 2 -13.77 -5.25 22.38
CA LYS A 2 -12.33 -5.55 22.28
C LYS A 2 -11.84 -5.07 20.91
N PHE A 3 -10.84 -4.21 20.94
CA PHE A 3 -10.10 -3.79 19.76
C PHE A 3 -9.55 -5.03 19.04
N LYS A 4 -9.85 -5.20 17.74
CA LYS A 4 -9.29 -6.26 16.91
C LYS A 4 -8.40 -5.60 15.85
N PRO A 5 -7.09 -5.91 15.80
CA PRO A 5 -6.23 -5.43 14.74
C PRO A 5 -6.66 -6.05 13.39
N ALA A 6 -6.30 -5.39 12.28
CA ALA A 6 -6.61 -5.88 10.93
C ALA A 6 -6.06 -7.31 10.70
N ALA A 7 -4.94 -7.65 11.32
CA ALA A 7 -4.48 -9.03 11.49
C ALA A 7 -3.64 -9.17 12.77
N PRO A 8 -3.53 -10.38 13.35
CA PRO A 8 -2.87 -10.59 14.63
C PRO A 8 -1.36 -10.30 14.63
N ASP A 9 -0.73 -10.31 13.46
CA ASP A 9 0.71 -10.14 13.23
C ASP A 9 1.14 -8.68 13.07
N ILE A 10 0.23 -7.77 12.68
CA ILE A 10 0.56 -6.36 12.42
C ILE A 10 1.07 -5.64 13.66
N VAL A 11 0.43 -5.83 14.82
CA VAL A 11 0.80 -5.12 16.05
C VAL A 11 2.20 -5.56 16.54
N PRO A 12 2.51 -6.87 16.67
CA PRO A 12 3.85 -7.33 17.01
C PRO A 12 4.94 -6.82 16.03
N LEU A 13 4.64 -6.81 14.72
CA LEU A 13 5.57 -6.27 13.73
C LEU A 13 5.84 -4.77 13.96
N ALA A 14 4.79 -3.98 14.21
CA ALA A 14 4.91 -2.55 14.44
C ALA A 14 5.75 -2.22 15.69
N GLU A 15 5.59 -3.00 16.76
CA GLU A 15 6.38 -2.89 17.98
C GLU A 15 7.86 -3.21 17.72
N LEU A 16 8.15 -4.28 16.97
CA LEU A 16 9.51 -4.63 16.57
C LEU A 16 10.17 -3.53 15.73
N LEU A 17 9.47 -3.01 14.73
CA LEU A 17 9.96 -1.92 13.88
C LEU A 17 10.25 -0.65 14.69
N THR A 18 9.44 -0.36 15.71
CA THR A 18 9.65 0.80 16.58
C THR A 18 10.98 0.71 17.33
N GLU A 19 11.32 -0.47 17.88
CA GLU A 19 12.61 -0.66 18.54
C GLU A 19 13.78 -0.65 17.56
N MET A 20 13.64 -1.29 16.38
CA MET A 20 14.68 -1.28 15.36
C MET A 20 14.97 0.12 14.80
N TRP A 21 13.93 0.92 14.57
CA TRP A 21 14.09 2.30 14.08
C TRP A 21 14.72 3.22 15.13
N LYS A 22 14.43 2.98 16.41
CA LYS A 22 15.05 3.71 17.51
C LYS A 22 16.56 3.49 17.56
N GLU A 23 17.07 2.29 17.21
CA GLU A 23 18.52 2.01 17.15
C GLU A 23 19.24 2.87 16.09
N ILE A 24 18.56 3.26 15.01
CA ILE A 24 19.08 4.12 13.95
C ILE A 24 18.68 5.60 14.12
N GLY A 25 18.11 5.97 15.27
CA GLY A 25 17.74 7.35 15.61
C GLY A 25 16.40 7.83 15.03
N ILE A 26 15.57 6.92 14.52
CA ILE A 26 14.21 7.23 14.05
C ILE A 26 13.22 6.92 15.17
N HIS A 27 12.56 7.96 15.69
CA HIS A 27 11.61 7.83 16.79
C HIS A 27 10.18 7.81 16.27
N VAL A 28 9.52 6.65 16.40
CA VAL A 28 8.11 6.47 16.02
C VAL A 28 7.27 5.98 17.19
N THR A 29 5.96 6.15 17.08
CA THR A 29 4.99 5.64 18.06
C THR A 29 3.88 4.93 17.32
N VAL A 30 3.60 3.69 17.72
CA VAL A 30 2.52 2.88 17.15
C VAL A 30 1.24 3.18 17.92
N LYS A 31 0.16 3.45 17.17
CA LYS A 31 -1.19 3.60 17.71
C LYS A 31 -2.12 2.70 16.92
N THR A 32 -2.80 1.81 17.62
CA THR A 32 -3.82 0.97 17.03
C THR A 32 -5.17 1.68 17.12
N ILE A 33 -5.78 1.93 15.95
CA ILE A 33 -7.08 2.59 15.78
C ILE A 33 -8.04 1.64 15.07
N ASP A 34 -9.34 1.82 15.29
CA ASP A 34 -10.34 0.96 14.67
C ASP A 34 -10.37 1.15 13.15
N GLU A 35 -10.88 0.15 12.43
CA GLU A 35 -10.91 0.14 10.96
C GLU A 35 -11.65 1.33 10.36
N SER A 36 -12.76 1.76 10.97
CA SER A 36 -13.55 2.90 10.49
C SER A 36 -12.78 4.20 10.64
N LEU A 37 -12.19 4.44 11.82
CA LEU A 37 -11.34 5.60 12.04
C LEU A 37 -10.10 5.59 11.13
N TRP A 38 -9.51 4.43 10.91
CA TRP A 38 -8.39 4.26 10.00
C TRP A 38 -8.77 4.62 8.56
N GLY A 39 -9.90 4.09 8.06
CA GLY A 39 -10.40 4.38 6.71
C GLY A 39 -10.67 5.86 6.51
N ASN A 40 -11.36 6.51 7.47
CA ASN A 40 -11.62 7.95 7.43
C ASN A 40 -10.32 8.77 7.38
N LYS A 41 -9.30 8.37 8.14
CA LYS A 41 -7.99 9.03 8.13
C LYS A 41 -7.22 8.80 6.83
N ASN A 42 -7.28 7.60 6.27
CA ASN A 42 -6.70 7.31 4.98
C ASN A 42 -7.35 8.16 3.89
N GLU A 43 -8.68 8.24 3.86
CA GLU A 43 -9.43 9.06 2.90
C GLU A 43 -9.12 10.55 3.02
N ALA A 44 -8.95 11.04 4.24
CA ALA A 44 -8.56 12.42 4.51
C ALA A 44 -7.07 12.71 4.26
N ASN A 45 -6.26 11.69 3.95
CA ASN A 45 -4.79 11.79 3.87
C ASN A 45 -4.15 12.28 5.20
N ASP A 46 -4.72 11.89 6.33
CA ASP A 46 -4.33 12.27 7.70
C ASP A 46 -3.44 11.23 8.40
N LEU A 47 -3.10 10.14 7.72
CA LEU A 47 -2.17 9.12 8.22
C LEU A 47 -0.73 9.52 7.90
N GLN A 48 0.13 9.54 8.91
CA GLN A 48 1.56 9.81 8.71
C GLN A 48 2.29 8.59 8.13
N ALA A 49 1.96 7.41 8.65
CA ALA A 49 2.41 6.10 8.19
C ALA A 49 1.40 5.05 8.64
N SER A 50 1.28 3.97 7.88
CA SER A 50 0.41 2.85 8.23
C SER A 50 1.03 1.53 7.81
N ILE A 51 0.72 0.48 8.56
CA ILE A 51 0.99 -0.90 8.18
C ILE A 51 -0.35 -1.51 7.79
N MET A 52 -0.43 -2.04 6.58
CA MET A 52 -1.62 -2.68 6.05
C MET A 52 -1.22 -3.89 5.21
N TRP A 53 -2.17 -4.80 5.01
CA TRP A 53 -2.02 -5.85 4.03
C TRP A 53 -1.95 -5.28 2.62
N THR A 54 -1.07 -5.86 1.82
CA THR A 54 -1.06 -5.73 0.37
C THR A 54 -1.02 -7.14 -0.19
N HIS A 55 -1.77 -7.40 -1.25
CA HIS A 55 -1.64 -8.66 -1.96
C HIS A 55 -0.34 -8.66 -2.74
N THR A 56 0.22 -9.84 -3.02
CA THR A 56 1.16 -9.95 -4.14
C THR A 56 0.44 -9.35 -5.34
N PRO A 57 0.95 -8.29 -5.99
CA PRO A 57 0.13 -7.58 -6.94
C PRO A 57 -0.14 -8.50 -8.13
N LEU A 58 -1.37 -9.03 -8.14
CA LEU A 58 -1.89 -9.81 -9.23
C LEU A 58 -2.17 -8.80 -10.34
N TYR A 59 -1.64 -9.04 -11.54
CA TYR A 59 -1.71 -8.07 -12.64
C TYR A 59 -3.14 -7.58 -12.92
N TYR A 60 -4.15 -8.41 -12.68
CA TYR A 60 -5.56 -8.07 -12.84
C TYR A 60 -6.19 -7.30 -11.67
N MET A 61 -5.62 -7.38 -10.46
CA MET A 61 -6.12 -6.63 -9.29
C MET A 61 -5.46 -5.26 -9.15
N GLN A 62 -4.27 -5.09 -9.74
CA GLN A 62 -3.48 -3.85 -9.66
C GLN A 62 -3.31 -3.33 -8.23
N ASP A 63 -3.24 -4.23 -7.25
CA ASP A 63 -3.08 -3.89 -5.83
C ASP A 63 -1.63 -3.46 -5.55
N LEU A 64 -1.29 -2.26 -6.04
CA LEU A 64 0.02 -1.63 -5.94
C LEU A 64 0.06 -0.61 -4.79
N GLY A 65 -0.95 -0.60 -3.91
CA GLY A 65 -1.01 0.25 -2.73
C GLY A 65 -1.17 1.75 -2.99
N THR A 66 -1.55 2.17 -4.21
CA THR A 66 -1.62 3.60 -4.62
C THR A 66 -2.51 4.44 -3.70
N GLY A 67 -3.57 3.84 -3.17
CA GLY A 67 -4.49 4.49 -2.22
C GLY A 67 -3.93 4.65 -0.81
N PHE A 68 -2.75 4.10 -0.52
CA PHE A 68 -2.05 4.23 0.77
C PHE A 68 -0.86 5.19 0.66
N TRP A 69 0.05 4.96 -0.30
CA TRP A 69 1.27 5.78 -0.44
C TRP A 69 1.08 7.05 -1.28
N GLY A 70 -0.02 7.15 -2.04
CA GLY A 70 -0.26 8.23 -2.99
C GLY A 70 -1.70 8.71 -3.01
N ARG A 71 -2.38 8.80 -1.86
CA ARG A 71 -3.84 9.05 -1.79
C ARG A 71 -4.32 10.29 -2.56
N GLN A 72 -3.55 11.38 -2.51
CA GLN A 72 -3.89 12.62 -3.22
C GLN A 72 -3.65 12.51 -4.72
N TRP A 73 -2.61 11.79 -5.12
CA TRP A 73 -2.30 11.48 -6.52
C TRP A 73 -3.33 10.51 -7.12
N GLU A 74 -3.79 9.54 -6.34
CA GLU A 74 -4.88 8.65 -6.72
C GLU A 74 -6.20 9.44 -6.88
N SER A 75 -6.49 10.40 -5.98
CA SER A 75 -7.64 11.29 -6.15
C SER A 75 -7.53 12.13 -7.42
N TRP A 76 -6.33 12.59 -7.76
CA TRP A 76 -6.07 13.33 -9.00
C TRP A 76 -6.33 12.46 -10.22
N ARG A 77 -5.78 11.25 -10.24
CA ARG A 77 -6.00 10.27 -11.30
C ARG A 77 -7.49 9.95 -11.47
N ASN A 78 -8.17 9.60 -10.39
CA ASN A 78 -9.57 9.17 -10.40
C ASN A 78 -10.55 10.28 -10.80
N SER A 79 -10.19 11.54 -10.51
CA SER A 79 -11.02 12.70 -10.84
C SER A 79 -10.71 13.31 -12.21
N GLY A 80 -9.71 12.80 -12.92
CA GLY A 80 -9.19 13.41 -14.14
C GLY A 80 -8.60 14.80 -13.89
N GLY A 81 -7.90 14.97 -12.77
CA GLY A 81 -7.23 16.21 -12.37
C GLY A 81 -8.08 17.26 -11.68
N LYS A 82 -9.32 16.94 -11.28
CA LYS A 82 -10.25 17.90 -10.66
C LYS A 82 -10.11 18.02 -9.14
N LYS A 83 -9.56 17.00 -8.48
CA LYS A 83 -9.42 16.88 -7.02
C LYS A 83 -8.10 16.21 -6.69
N GLY A 84 -7.51 16.51 -5.54
CA GLY A 84 -6.22 15.95 -5.14
C GLY A 84 -5.04 16.76 -5.67
N GLU A 85 -3.86 16.15 -5.63
CA GLU A 85 -2.60 16.78 -6.00
C GLU A 85 -2.06 16.15 -7.29
N GLU A 86 -1.52 16.97 -8.19
CA GLU A 86 -0.92 16.47 -9.41
C GLU A 86 0.35 15.67 -9.08
N PRO A 87 0.44 14.38 -9.48
CA PRO A 87 1.60 13.56 -9.18
C PRO A 87 2.86 14.03 -9.92
N PRO A 88 4.05 13.72 -9.39
CA PRO A 88 5.29 13.89 -10.11
C PRO A 88 5.34 12.98 -11.36
N GLU A 89 6.23 13.30 -12.28
CA GLU A 89 6.29 12.67 -13.61
C GLU A 89 6.53 11.14 -13.57
N ASN A 90 7.32 10.65 -12.62
CA ASN A 90 7.53 9.21 -12.41
C ASN A 90 6.22 8.50 -12.02
N VAL A 91 5.41 9.11 -11.16
CA VAL A 91 4.11 8.56 -10.73
C VAL A 91 3.07 8.64 -11.85
N LYS A 92 3.11 9.67 -12.71
CA LYS A 92 2.28 9.72 -13.92
C LYS A 92 2.59 8.56 -14.86
N LYS A 93 3.87 8.32 -15.15
CA LYS A 93 4.31 7.17 -15.95
C LYS A 93 3.89 5.85 -15.31
N PHE A 94 3.99 5.73 -13.99
CA PHE A 94 3.51 4.58 -13.25
C PHE A 94 2.01 4.34 -13.48
N TYR A 95 1.18 5.40 -13.45
CA TYR A 95 -0.24 5.30 -13.75
C TYR A 95 -0.56 4.97 -15.21
N ASP A 96 0.25 5.47 -16.15
CA ASP A 96 0.13 5.13 -17.57
C ASP A 96 0.44 3.65 -17.80
N LEU A 97 1.49 3.11 -17.19
CA LEU A 97 1.82 1.68 -17.20
C LEU A 97 0.68 0.85 -16.60
N MET A 98 0.10 1.27 -15.47
CA MET A 98 -1.09 0.60 -14.93
C MET A 98 -2.27 0.63 -15.92
N ALA A 99 -2.49 1.73 -16.62
CA ALA A 99 -3.56 1.81 -17.63
C ALA A 99 -3.28 0.90 -18.83
N GLU A 100 -2.04 0.85 -19.32
CA GLU A 100 -1.59 -0.03 -20.41
C GLU A 100 -1.76 -1.50 -20.03
N MET A 101 -1.40 -1.87 -18.79
CA MET A 101 -1.53 -3.25 -18.30
C MET A 101 -2.96 -3.78 -18.38
N ASN A 102 -3.97 -2.93 -18.13
CA ASN A 102 -5.39 -3.33 -18.17
C ASN A 102 -5.94 -3.63 -19.57
N VAL A 103 -5.31 -3.08 -20.62
CA VAL A 103 -5.75 -3.26 -22.01
C VAL A 103 -4.82 -4.16 -22.81
N SER A 104 -3.70 -4.57 -22.20
CA SER A 104 -2.68 -5.41 -22.82
C SER A 104 -3.07 -6.89 -22.83
N ASN A 105 -2.43 -7.65 -23.72
CA ASN A 105 -2.48 -9.10 -23.66
C ASN A 105 -1.70 -9.63 -22.44
N PRO A 106 -1.88 -10.90 -22.03
CA PRO A 106 -1.23 -11.44 -20.84
C PRO A 106 0.30 -11.38 -20.86
N GLU A 107 0.94 -11.56 -22.03
CA GLU A 107 2.40 -11.53 -22.15
C GLU A 107 2.93 -10.12 -21.84
N ARG A 108 2.35 -9.09 -22.48
CA ARG A 108 2.71 -7.69 -22.23
C ARG A 108 2.34 -7.24 -20.81
N ALA A 109 1.23 -7.71 -20.27
CA ALA A 109 0.82 -7.38 -18.90
C ALA A 109 1.84 -7.87 -17.86
N VAL A 110 2.47 -9.03 -18.09
CA VAL A 110 3.54 -9.54 -17.22
C VAL A 110 4.80 -8.68 -17.31
N GLU A 111 5.20 -8.26 -18.51
CA GLU A 111 6.36 -7.35 -18.68
C GLU A 111 6.12 -6.01 -17.98
N ILE A 112 4.94 -5.41 -18.16
CA ILE A 112 4.58 -4.14 -17.49
C ILE A 112 4.60 -4.32 -15.96
N MET A 113 4.16 -5.47 -15.45
CA MET A 113 4.19 -5.75 -14.02
C MET A 113 5.63 -5.78 -13.48
N ASP A 114 6.60 -6.25 -14.25
CA ASP A 114 8.01 -6.21 -13.87
C ASP A 114 8.58 -4.77 -13.93
N GLU A 115 8.20 -3.98 -14.93
CA GLU A 115 8.52 -2.54 -15.00
C GLU A 115 7.97 -1.79 -13.77
N LEU A 116 6.72 -2.05 -13.39
CA LEU A 116 6.08 -1.47 -12.20
C LEU A 116 6.80 -1.88 -10.91
N ARG A 117 7.20 -3.15 -10.77
CA ARG A 117 7.99 -3.61 -9.61
C ARG A 117 9.34 -2.92 -9.52
N GLN A 118 10.01 -2.69 -10.66
CA GLN A 118 11.27 -1.97 -10.68
C GLN A 118 11.08 -0.52 -10.20
N GLU A 119 10.06 0.18 -10.70
CA GLU A 119 9.72 1.53 -10.23
C GLU A 119 9.43 1.57 -8.72
N MET A 120 8.71 0.58 -8.20
CA MET A 120 8.43 0.47 -6.76
C MET A 120 9.71 0.23 -5.94
N HIS A 121 10.64 -0.56 -6.47
CA HIS A 121 11.93 -0.81 -5.83
C HIS A 121 12.81 0.44 -5.82
N GLU A 122 12.86 1.19 -6.92
CA GLU A 122 13.69 2.40 -7.05
C GLU A 122 13.16 3.57 -6.21
N ASN A 123 11.85 3.76 -6.17
CA ASN A 123 11.23 4.89 -5.46
C ASN A 123 10.82 4.58 -4.02
N VAL A 124 10.83 3.30 -3.62
CA VAL A 124 10.51 2.83 -2.25
C VAL A 124 9.15 3.38 -1.77
N TYR A 125 8.10 3.21 -2.57
CA TYR A 125 6.76 3.72 -2.24
C TYR A 125 6.18 3.10 -0.96
N TYR A 126 6.47 1.82 -0.71
CA TYR A 126 6.18 1.16 0.55
C TYR A 126 7.15 0.00 0.80
N PHE A 127 7.21 -0.43 2.06
CA PHE A 127 8.09 -1.51 2.51
C PHE A 127 7.32 -2.81 2.67
N VAL A 128 7.82 -3.88 2.07
CA VAL A 128 7.35 -5.25 2.32
C VAL A 128 8.26 -5.88 3.37
N HIS A 129 7.77 -5.98 4.60
CA HIS A 129 8.55 -6.51 5.73
C HIS A 129 8.45 -8.03 5.86
N ILE A 130 7.30 -8.59 5.51
CA ILE A 130 6.99 -10.02 5.66
C ILE A 130 6.26 -10.47 4.41
N GLU A 131 6.70 -11.59 3.84
CA GLU A 131 6.04 -12.28 2.73
C GLU A 131 5.66 -13.71 3.14
N HIS A 132 4.84 -14.37 2.32
CA HIS A 132 4.42 -15.77 2.51
C HIS A 132 3.74 -16.04 3.87
N VAL A 133 2.94 -15.08 4.35
CA VAL A 133 2.20 -15.26 5.60
C VAL A 133 1.22 -16.42 5.47
N LYS A 134 1.36 -17.41 6.36
CA LYS A 134 0.46 -18.56 6.42
C LYS A 134 -0.81 -18.16 7.15
N GLN A 135 -1.87 -17.91 6.40
CA GLN A 135 -3.21 -17.82 6.99
C GLN A 135 -3.78 -19.23 7.18
N PRO A 136 -4.15 -19.62 8.41
CA PRO A 136 -4.97 -20.80 8.56
C PRO A 136 -6.29 -20.54 7.83
N LEU A 137 -6.71 -21.49 6.99
CA LEU A 137 -8.08 -21.53 6.50
C LEU A 137 -8.96 -21.81 7.73
N ASN A 138 -9.44 -20.76 8.38
CA ASN A 138 -10.47 -20.88 9.38
C ASN A 138 -11.76 -21.24 8.63
N CYS A 139 -11.96 -22.54 8.39
CA CYS A 139 -13.27 -23.08 8.07
C CYS A 139 -14.15 -22.93 9.31
N GLU A 140 -14.66 -21.72 9.56
CA GLU A 140 -15.84 -21.56 10.39
C GLU A 140 -17.05 -21.95 9.50
N CYS A 141 -17.42 -23.22 9.58
CA CYS A 141 -18.74 -23.71 9.17
C CYS A 141 -19.79 -23.35 10.21
#